data_AF-A0A0F3H0J7-F1
#
_entry.id   AF-A0A0F3H0J7-F1
#
_cell.length_a   1.000
_cell.length_b   1.000
_cell.length_c   1.000
_cell.angle_alpha   90.00
_cell.angle_beta   90.00
_cell.angle_gamma   90.00
#
_symmetry.space_group_name_H-M   'P 1'
#
loop_
_entity.id
_entity.type
_entity.pdbx_description
1 polymer ?
#
loop_
_entity_poly.entity_id
_entity_poly.type
_entity_poly.pdbx_seq_one_letter_code
_entity_poly.pdbx_strand_id
1 'polypeptide(L)'
;MFPFNFFIRCVRLQGVYEHIVLPEPKRCQLPEHLQREMRSKGEKSTNRTGHDGELLSLRKYRASDPMKYISWKATAKTGQLKTRELSALAFEPIVIDFDKTNISDYEERISCITYTVSYLIKHNIPVGLKVSDKEFKPDVSHRHKLNILRELALLPL
;
A
#
# COMPACT_ATOMS: atom_id res chain seq x y z
N MET A 1 0.79 -47.94 -4.97
CA MET A 1 0.37 -47.19 -3.77
C MET A 1 1.62 -46.65 -3.09
N PHE A 2 1.83 -45.34 -3.07
CA PHE A 2 2.96 -44.67 -2.43
C PHE A 2 2.49 -44.13 -1.06
N PRO A 3 3.17 -44.35 0.08
CA PRO A 3 2.81 -43.65 1.31
C PRO A 3 3.49 -42.27 1.33
N PHE A 4 2.72 -41.24 1.62
CA PHE A 4 3.25 -39.88 1.82
C PHE A 4 4.02 -39.81 3.14
N ASN A 5 5.31 -39.48 3.04
CA ASN A 5 6.19 -39.10 4.15
C ASN A 5 5.67 -37.81 4.81
N PHE A 6 5.01 -37.93 5.96
CA PHE A 6 4.81 -36.80 6.87
C PHE A 6 5.87 -36.86 7.99
N PHE A 7 7.12 -36.57 7.65
CA PHE A 7 8.14 -36.35 8.67
C PHE A 7 8.05 -34.91 9.18
N ILE A 8 7.62 -34.73 10.42
CA ILE A 8 7.71 -33.44 11.12
C ILE A 8 9.04 -33.43 11.86
N ARG A 9 9.95 -32.54 11.44
CA ARG A 9 11.20 -32.27 12.17
C ARG A 9 10.97 -31.09 13.10
N CYS A 10 11.09 -31.33 14.40
CA CYS A 10 11.10 -30.29 15.42
C CYS A 10 12.51 -30.15 15.99
N VAL A 11 12.94 -28.91 16.24
CA VAL A 11 14.16 -28.59 17.00
C VAL A 11 13.72 -27.88 18.28
N ARG A 12 14.26 -28.31 19.42
CA ARG A 12 14.14 -27.52 20.65
C ARG A 12 15.19 -26.44 20.64
N LEU A 13 14.74 -25.18 20.66
CA LEU A 13 15.63 -24.06 20.89
C LEU A 13 15.94 -24.02 22.40
N GLN A 14 17.22 -23.96 22.75
CA GLN A 14 17.66 -23.76 24.14
C GLN A 14 17.86 -22.26 24.38
N GLY A 15 17.04 -21.66 25.25
CA GLY A 15 17.14 -20.24 25.60
C GLY A 15 15.77 -19.60 25.84
N VAL A 16 15.78 -18.37 26.34
CA VAL A 16 14.60 -17.50 26.43
C VAL A 16 14.64 -16.59 25.20
N TYR A 17 13.59 -16.62 24.40
CA TYR A 17 13.45 -15.79 23.21
C TYR A 17 12.19 -14.94 23.34
N GLU A 18 12.33 -13.66 23.00
CA GLU A 18 11.19 -12.77 22.85
C GLU A 18 10.71 -12.83 21.40
N HIS A 19 9.44 -13.15 21.23
CA HIS A 19 8.79 -13.24 19.93
C HIS A 19 7.61 -12.29 19.87
N ILE A 20 7.44 -11.62 18.74
CA ILE A 20 6.25 -10.84 18.45
C ILE A 20 5.38 -11.66 17.51
N VAL A 21 4.19 -11.97 17.98
CA VAL A 21 3.16 -12.64 17.17
C VAL A 21 2.34 -11.56 16.50
N LEU A 22 2.29 -11.56 15.18
CA LEU A 22 1.45 -10.61 14.45
C LEU A 22 -0.02 -11.02 14.59
N PRO A 23 -0.94 -10.06 14.73
CA PRO A 23 -2.37 -10.35 14.84
C PRO A 23 -2.90 -11.09 13.62
N GLU A 24 -3.92 -11.93 13.84
CA GLU A 24 -4.58 -12.66 12.77
C GLU A 24 -5.47 -11.71 11.95
N PRO A 25 -5.33 -11.66 10.62
CA PRO A 25 -6.19 -10.83 9.78
C PRO A 25 -7.60 -11.45 9.70
N LYS A 26 -8.59 -10.83 10.35
CA LYS A 26 -10.00 -11.23 10.26
C LYS A 26 -10.76 -10.32 9.30
N ARG A 27 -11.51 -10.90 8.37
CA ARG A 27 -12.43 -10.15 7.51
C ARG A 27 -13.52 -9.52 8.37
N CYS A 28 -13.69 -8.21 8.23
CA CYS A 28 -14.66 -7.41 8.95
C CYS A 28 -15.37 -6.45 8.00
N GLN A 29 -16.53 -5.95 8.41
CA GLN A 29 -17.11 -4.79 7.76
C GLN A 29 -16.28 -3.56 8.15
N LEU A 30 -15.58 -3.01 7.17
CA LEU A 30 -14.88 -1.74 7.32
C LEU A 30 -15.85 -0.65 7.80
N PRO A 31 -15.42 0.26 8.69
CA PRO A 31 -16.19 1.47 8.99
C PRO A 31 -16.68 2.16 7.71
N GLU A 32 -17.93 2.62 7.68
CA GLU A 32 -18.52 3.21 6.47
C GLU A 32 -17.71 4.37 5.90
N HIS A 33 -17.05 5.15 6.76
CA HIS A 33 -16.19 6.25 6.32
C HIS A 33 -15.00 5.74 5.48
N LEU A 34 -14.34 4.66 5.92
CA LEU A 34 -13.25 4.02 5.16
C LEU A 34 -13.78 3.39 3.89
N GLN A 35 -14.95 2.74 3.92
CA GLN A 35 -15.56 2.22 2.70
C GLN A 35 -15.89 3.32 1.70
N ARG A 36 -16.38 4.47 2.17
CA ARG A 36 -16.69 5.63 1.34
C ARG A 36 -15.41 6.21 0.74
N GLU A 37 -14.36 6.37 1.53
CA GLU A 37 -13.04 6.77 1.03
C GLU A 37 -12.52 5.79 -0.02
N MET A 38 -12.58 4.48 0.23
CA MET A 38 -12.15 3.48 -0.75
C MET A 38 -12.97 3.51 -2.05
N ARG A 39 -14.25 3.85 -1.99
CA ARG A 39 -15.13 3.96 -3.17
C ARG A 39 -14.99 5.28 -3.91
N SER A 40 -14.71 6.37 -3.20
CA SER A 40 -14.58 7.72 -3.78
C SER A 40 -13.19 8.00 -4.31
N LYS A 41 -12.17 7.32 -3.76
CA LYS A 41 -10.76 7.53 -4.08
C LYS A 41 -10.30 6.51 -5.13
N GLY A 42 -10.42 6.92 -6.39
CA GLY A 42 -9.84 6.18 -7.53
C GLY A 42 -8.36 6.49 -7.73
N GLU A 43 -7.84 5.99 -8.84
CA GLU A 43 -6.51 6.34 -9.35
C GLU A 43 -6.52 7.82 -9.80
N LYS A 44 -5.56 8.62 -9.32
CA LYS A 44 -5.42 10.02 -9.72
C LYS A 44 -4.07 10.27 -10.38
N SER A 45 -4.09 11.04 -11.47
CA SER A 45 -2.90 11.63 -12.09
C SER A 45 -2.25 12.60 -11.10
N THR A 46 -0.97 12.37 -10.78
CA THR A 46 -0.19 13.27 -9.92
C THR A 46 0.61 14.27 -10.75
N ASN A 47 0.98 15.42 -10.17
CA ASN A 47 1.92 16.35 -10.84
C ASN A 47 3.36 15.83 -10.92
N ARG A 48 3.62 14.58 -10.49
CA ARG A 48 4.94 13.95 -10.58
C ARG A 48 5.05 13.26 -11.93
N THR A 49 6.24 13.27 -12.51
CA THR A 49 6.52 12.58 -13.77
C THR A 49 6.38 11.07 -13.60
N GLY A 50 5.68 10.43 -14.52
CA GLY A 50 5.48 8.99 -14.59
C GLY A 50 5.27 8.51 -16.02
N HIS A 51 4.71 7.31 -16.17
CA HIS A 51 4.70 6.59 -17.44
C HIS A 51 3.31 6.25 -17.97
N ASP A 52 2.28 6.34 -17.14
CA ASP A 52 0.94 5.81 -17.42
C ASP A 52 -0.20 6.83 -17.19
N GLY A 53 0.08 8.02 -16.66
CA GLY A 53 -0.94 9.03 -16.41
C GLY A 53 -1.20 9.99 -17.57
N GLU A 54 -1.94 11.05 -17.28
CA GLU A 54 -2.23 12.15 -18.21
C GLU A 54 -1.00 12.92 -18.67
N LEU A 55 -1.11 13.59 -19.82
CA LEU A 55 -0.06 14.45 -20.37
C LEU A 55 0.19 15.66 -19.46
N LEU A 56 1.36 15.72 -18.84
CA LEU A 56 1.80 16.89 -18.06
C LEU A 56 2.41 17.96 -18.97
N SER A 57 3.36 17.57 -19.83
CA SER A 57 4.13 18.52 -20.62
C SER A 57 4.68 17.93 -21.92
N LEU A 58 5.17 18.82 -22.80
CA LEU A 58 5.94 18.47 -24.00
C LEU A 58 7.33 19.06 -23.89
N ARG A 59 8.33 18.21 -23.67
CA ARG A 59 9.74 18.63 -23.55
C ARG A 59 10.58 18.21 -24.73
N LYS A 60 11.81 18.73 -24.84
CA LYS A 60 12.79 18.26 -25.83
C LYS A 60 13.18 16.81 -25.50
N TYR A 61 13.33 16.00 -26.55
CA TYR A 61 13.78 14.62 -26.45
C TYR A 61 15.22 14.54 -25.92
N ARG A 62 15.46 13.56 -25.06
CA ARG A 62 16.79 13.15 -24.57
C ARG A 62 17.01 11.69 -24.95
N ALA A 63 18.26 11.28 -25.17
CA ALA A 63 18.58 9.90 -25.55
C ALA A 63 18.12 8.84 -24.52
N SER A 64 17.93 9.23 -23.26
CA SER A 64 17.36 8.37 -22.21
C SER A 64 15.85 8.13 -22.35
N ASP A 65 15.17 8.85 -23.24
CA ASP A 65 13.71 8.81 -23.34
C ASP A 65 13.24 7.64 -24.21
N PRO A 66 12.22 6.89 -23.75
CA PRO A 66 11.60 5.87 -24.58
C PRO A 66 10.95 6.47 -25.84
N MET A 67 11.25 5.89 -27.01
CA MET A 67 10.73 6.37 -28.29
C MET A 67 9.19 6.39 -28.35
N LYS A 68 8.52 5.50 -27.62
CA LYS A 68 7.04 5.45 -27.53
C LYS A 68 6.39 6.76 -27.04
N TYR A 69 7.16 7.60 -26.33
CA TYR A 69 6.67 8.88 -25.84
C TYR A 69 6.93 10.05 -26.79
N ILE A 70 7.60 9.84 -27.93
CA ILE A 70 7.80 10.90 -28.92
C ILE A 70 6.44 11.39 -29.45
N SER A 71 6.23 12.70 -29.37
CA SER A 71 5.09 13.36 -30.00
C SER A 71 5.46 13.73 -31.42
N TRP A 72 5.16 12.83 -32.37
CA TRP A 72 5.40 13.06 -33.79
C TRP A 72 4.71 14.32 -34.30
N LYS A 73 3.50 14.63 -33.81
CA LYS A 73 2.74 15.84 -34.16
C LYS A 73 3.46 17.13 -33.72
N ALA A 74 3.95 17.19 -32.48
CA ALA A 74 4.69 18.35 -31.98
C ALA A 74 6.08 18.47 -32.65
N THR A 75 6.69 17.32 -32.93
CA THR A 75 7.98 17.24 -33.65
C THR A 75 7.85 17.81 -35.06
N ALA A 76 6.84 17.40 -35.83
CA ALA A 76 6.60 17.92 -37.17
C ALA A 76 6.36 19.43 -37.19
N LYS A 77 5.63 19.97 -36.20
CA LYS A 77 5.36 21.42 -36.11
C LYS A 77 6.59 22.26 -35.76
N THR A 78 7.52 21.71 -34.99
CA THR A 78 8.68 22.47 -34.45
C THR A 78 10.01 22.14 -35.11
N GLY A 79 10.07 21.06 -35.90
CA GLY A 79 11.31 20.53 -36.48
C GLY A 79 12.27 19.92 -35.46
N GLN A 80 11.88 19.82 -34.19
CA GLN A 80 12.69 19.29 -33.11
C GLN A 80 11.98 18.12 -32.42
N LEU A 81 12.70 17.03 -32.15
CA LEU A 81 12.15 15.87 -31.43
C LEU A 81 11.61 16.28 -30.05
N LYS A 82 10.31 16.04 -29.86
CA LYS A 82 9.57 16.36 -28.63
C LYS A 82 9.06 15.08 -27.97
N THR A 83 9.21 14.97 -26.66
CA THR A 83 8.74 13.85 -25.84
C THR A 83 7.55 14.29 -24.99
N ARG A 84 6.52 13.44 -24.91
CA ARG A 84 5.41 13.56 -23.97
C ARG A 84 5.89 13.17 -22.58
N GLU A 85 5.74 14.08 -21.64
CA GLU A 85 5.92 13.81 -20.22
C GLU A 85 4.55 13.51 -19.62
N LEU A 86 4.40 12.31 -19.08
CA LEU A 86 3.14 11.84 -18.50
C LEU A 86 3.22 11.96 -16.98
N SER A 87 2.05 12.01 -16.33
CA SER A 87 1.96 11.94 -14.89
C SER A 87 2.17 10.52 -14.39
N ALA A 88 2.60 10.40 -13.13
CA ALA A 88 2.49 9.16 -12.38
C ALA A 88 1.06 9.03 -11.88
N LEU A 89 0.48 7.85 -12.08
CA LEU A 89 -0.77 7.47 -11.44
C LEU A 89 -0.47 7.07 -9.99
N ALA A 90 -1.23 7.63 -9.05
CA ALA A 90 -1.17 7.23 -7.65
C ALA A 90 -2.58 7.05 -7.10
N PHE A 91 -2.75 6.03 -6.26
CA PHE A 91 -3.94 5.90 -5.45
C PHE A 91 -3.87 6.90 -4.30
N GLU A 92 -5.00 7.54 -3.99
CA GLU A 92 -5.03 8.42 -2.83
C GLU A 92 -4.80 7.61 -1.55
N PRO A 93 -4.03 8.17 -0.60
CA PRO A 93 -3.76 7.50 0.65
C PRO A 93 -5.02 7.39 1.51
N ILE A 94 -5.09 6.30 2.26
CA ILE A 94 -6.11 6.03 3.27
C ILE A 94 -5.44 6.02 4.63
N VAL A 95 -5.94 6.81 5.58
CA VAL A 95 -5.45 6.81 6.97
C VAL A 95 -6.51 6.17 7.85
N ILE A 96 -6.14 5.07 8.50
CA ILE A 96 -7.01 4.37 9.45
C ILE A 96 -6.75 4.94 10.83
N ASP A 97 -7.80 5.36 11.51
CA ASP A 97 -7.75 5.81 12.91
C ASP A 97 -8.27 4.68 13.81
N PHE A 98 -7.37 4.12 14.62
CA PHE A 98 -7.69 2.99 15.50
C PHE A 98 -8.81 3.36 16.48
N ASP A 99 -8.74 4.54 17.08
CA ASP A 99 -9.65 4.97 18.14
C ASP A 99 -11.06 5.26 17.60
N LYS A 100 -11.16 5.77 16.36
CA LYS A 100 -12.43 6.06 15.68
C LYS A 100 -13.10 4.84 15.01
N THR A 101 -12.46 3.67 15.06
CA THR A 101 -13.03 2.47 14.46
C THR A 101 -14.21 1.97 15.30
N ASN A 102 -15.40 1.86 14.69
CA ASN A 102 -16.65 1.53 15.40
C ASN A 102 -16.81 0.02 15.68
N ILE A 103 -15.80 -0.61 16.28
CA ILE A 103 -15.81 -2.02 16.68
C ILE A 103 -15.63 -2.07 18.19
N SER A 104 -16.63 -2.58 18.90
CA SER A 104 -16.64 -2.57 20.38
C SER A 104 -15.57 -3.47 20.98
N ASP A 105 -15.31 -4.62 20.36
CA ASP A 105 -14.28 -5.56 20.81
C ASP A 105 -12.88 -5.15 20.35
N TYR A 106 -11.94 -5.12 21.29
CA TYR A 106 -10.59 -4.62 21.06
C TYR A 106 -9.78 -5.57 20.15
N GLU A 107 -9.87 -6.86 20.41
CA GLU A 107 -9.23 -7.93 19.61
C GLU A 107 -9.79 -7.99 18.20
N GLU A 108 -11.11 -7.91 18.05
CA GLU A 108 -11.75 -7.84 16.74
C GLU A 108 -11.33 -6.59 15.96
N ARG A 109 -11.16 -5.44 16.65
CA ARG A 109 -10.68 -4.20 16.05
C ARG A 109 -9.26 -4.36 15.51
N ILE A 110 -8.34 -4.93 16.29
CA ILE A 110 -6.97 -5.23 15.86
C ILE A 110 -6.97 -6.16 14.64
N SER A 111 -7.74 -7.25 14.71
CA SER A 111 -7.82 -8.25 13.65
C SER A 111 -8.39 -7.66 12.35
N CYS A 112 -9.38 -6.78 12.47
CA CYS A 112 -10.01 -6.06 11.37
C CYS A 112 -9.06 -5.07 10.68
N ILE A 113 -8.34 -4.26 11.46
CA ILE A 113 -7.37 -3.29 10.93
C ILE A 113 -6.21 -4.02 10.25
N THR A 114 -5.75 -5.11 10.84
CA THR A 114 -4.71 -6.01 10.27
C THR A 114 -5.11 -6.51 8.89
N TYR A 115 -6.35 -6.99 8.75
CA TYR A 115 -6.90 -7.41 7.46
C TYR A 115 -6.91 -6.25 6.46
N THR A 116 -7.39 -5.08 6.89
CA THR A 116 -7.53 -3.88 6.06
C THR A 116 -6.18 -3.40 5.53
N VAL A 117 -5.18 -3.23 6.39
CA VAL A 117 -3.83 -2.81 6.01
C VAL A 117 -3.23 -3.81 5.01
N SER A 118 -3.40 -5.11 5.27
CA SER A 118 -2.94 -6.16 4.35
C SER A 118 -3.64 -6.10 2.99
N TYR A 119 -4.93 -5.82 2.97
CA TYR A 119 -5.72 -5.67 1.74
C TYR A 119 -5.26 -4.44 0.94
N LEU A 120 -5.19 -3.26 1.57
CA LEU A 120 -4.82 -2.01 0.89
C LEU A 120 -3.42 -2.07 0.28
N ILE A 121 -2.44 -2.59 1.02
CA ILE A 121 -1.07 -2.74 0.53
C ILE A 121 -1.00 -3.73 -0.63
N LYS A 122 -1.78 -4.83 -0.58
CA LYS A 122 -1.86 -5.79 -1.70
C LYS A 122 -2.42 -5.14 -2.97
N HIS A 123 -3.29 -4.14 -2.84
CA HIS A 123 -3.85 -3.37 -3.94
C HIS A 123 -3.04 -2.10 -4.29
N ASN A 124 -1.83 -1.95 -3.75
CA ASN A 124 -0.94 -0.80 -3.97
C ASN A 124 -1.56 0.56 -3.58
N ILE A 125 -2.46 0.54 -2.59
CA ILE A 125 -3.08 1.74 -2.02
C ILE A 125 -2.27 2.15 -0.79
N PRO A 126 -1.69 3.37 -0.74
CA PRO A 126 -0.92 3.81 0.41
C PRO A 126 -1.79 3.86 1.67
N VAL A 127 -1.35 3.21 2.73
CA VAL A 127 -2.10 3.14 3.99
C VAL A 127 -1.31 3.76 5.13
N GLY A 128 -1.95 4.66 5.86
CA GLY A 128 -1.48 5.20 7.13
C GLY A 128 -2.28 4.60 8.29
N LEU A 129 -1.68 4.63 9.48
CA LEU A 129 -2.34 4.19 10.70
C LEU A 129 -2.09 5.23 11.79
N LYS A 130 -3.15 5.66 12.47
CA LYS A 130 -3.09 6.48 13.67
C LYS A 130 -3.58 5.66 14.85
N VAL A 131 -2.75 5.55 15.88
CA VAL A 131 -3.06 4.83 17.12
C VAL A 131 -2.66 5.72 18.29
N SER A 132 -3.65 6.29 18.99
CA SER A 132 -3.41 7.22 20.09
C SER A 132 -2.41 8.34 19.70
N ASP A 133 -1.18 8.32 20.22
CA ASP A 133 -0.14 9.32 19.95
C ASP A 133 0.83 8.96 18.81
N LYS A 134 0.75 7.75 18.25
CA LYS A 134 1.60 7.30 17.15
C LYS A 134 0.89 7.48 15.80
N GLU A 135 1.58 8.11 14.86
CA GLU A 135 1.10 8.28 13.48
C GLU A 135 2.09 7.68 12.48
N PHE A 136 1.59 6.73 11.69
CA PHE A 136 2.27 6.12 10.57
C PHE A 136 1.80 6.79 9.28
N LYS A 137 2.72 7.52 8.63
CA LYS A 137 2.44 8.17 7.35
C LYS A 137 2.08 7.14 6.27
N PRO A 138 1.20 7.47 5.32
CA PRO A 138 0.82 6.55 4.25
C PRO A 138 2.00 6.07 3.42
N ASP A 139 2.15 4.74 3.31
CA ASP A 139 3.13 4.07 2.46
C ASP A 139 2.56 2.70 2.01
N VAL A 140 3.13 2.13 0.96
CA VAL A 140 2.78 0.82 0.38
C VAL A 140 3.86 -0.24 0.62
N SER A 141 5.01 0.14 1.20
CA SER A 141 6.16 -0.76 1.33
C SER A 141 5.89 -1.95 2.25
N HIS A 142 6.53 -3.09 1.96
CA HIS A 142 6.43 -4.28 2.82
C HIS A 142 6.96 -4.02 4.24
N ARG A 143 8.02 -3.23 4.37
CA ARG A 143 8.56 -2.80 5.67
C ARG A 143 7.53 -1.98 6.45
N HIS A 144 6.80 -1.10 5.78
CA HIS A 144 5.73 -0.32 6.39
C HIS A 144 4.59 -1.22 6.90
N LYS A 145 4.17 -2.21 6.10
CA LYS A 145 3.23 -3.24 6.55
C LYS A 145 3.67 -3.87 7.87
N LEU A 146 4.92 -4.35 7.92
CA LEU A 146 5.45 -5.02 9.11
C LEU A 146 5.51 -4.09 10.32
N ASN A 147 5.88 -2.83 10.13
CA ASN A 147 5.91 -1.83 11.20
C ASN A 147 4.51 -1.61 11.79
N ILE A 148 3.50 -1.43 10.93
CA ILE A 148 2.10 -1.29 11.38
C ILE A 148 1.65 -2.54 12.13
N LEU A 149 1.87 -3.74 11.57
CA LEU A 149 1.40 -4.97 12.21
C LEU A 149 2.11 -5.25 13.54
N ARG A 150 3.40 -4.89 13.64
CA ARG A 150 4.16 -4.99 14.89
C ARG A 150 3.57 -4.07 15.96
N GLU A 151 3.18 -2.86 15.59
CA GLU A 151 2.59 -1.91 16.52
C GLU A 151 1.21 -2.35 16.98
N LEU A 152 0.39 -2.88 16.07
CA LEU A 152 -0.88 -3.51 16.43
C LEU A 152 -0.69 -4.71 17.38
N ALA A 153 0.39 -5.47 17.24
CA ALA A 153 0.73 -6.59 18.12
C ALA A 153 1.21 -6.16 19.52
N LEU A 154 1.69 -4.92 19.68
CA LEU A 154 2.19 -4.39 20.94
C LEU A 154 1.11 -3.62 21.74
N LEU A 155 -0.09 -3.51 21.18
CA LEU A 155 -1.21 -2.87 21.85
C LEU A 155 -1.70 -3.70 23.05
N PRO A 156 -2.07 -3.04 24.17
CA PRO A 156 -2.54 -3.72 25.36
C PRO A 156 -3.94 -4.31 25.12
N LEU A 157 -4.12 -5.58 25.50
CA LEU A 157 -5.41 -6.29 25.47
C LEU A 157 -6.29 -5.92 26.67
#